data_AF-A0AAD5DUY1-F1
#
_entry.id   AF-A0AAD5DUY1-F1
#
_cell.length_a   1.000
_cell.length_b   1.000
_cell.length_c   1.000
_cell.angle_alpha   90.00
_cell.angle_beta   90.00
_cell.angle_gamma   90.00
#
_symmetry.space_group_name_H-M   'P 1'
#
loop_
_entity.id
_entity.type
_entity.pdbx_description
1 polymer ?
#
loop_
_entity_poly.entity_id
_entity_poly.type
_entity_poly.pdbx_seq_one_letter_code
_entity_poly.pdbx_strand_id
1 'polypeptide(L)'
;MRLARLLWDWMDDPFYSVTSALCRLQNEQAAATDPFHWRLAAWTGLVLSTVLVLLGMLDTGALQPVGWYALLCMAVAHLASRQPRLYAHWRPPICLGVWLHQGWTLTRLALLSSTHVSMHSAPTWLVLLLVGLWNGSLFMLCATLRAPLLLCWNSLALPLAAAIPAWCSGAVCQLGLLQAPGAAVAIVRLYHVLSWTHIVAAFPGAAVPAPDAPRSVLHCCWMVNTWAVVTGTVLLPWVWAWRRERLARRRFAWWRLLEAVGEVDQPPHEEVADQVAGPMEEAEAEPSDNMQPPALGPAMAREAWEPWRLADDCRPAWAWALDFYLLSCAAWAALLLYATARGF
;
A
#
# COMPACT_ATOMS: atom_id res chain seq x y z
N MET A 1 3.23 -24.92 21.16
CA MET A 1 2.27 -24.44 22.19
C MET A 1 2.38 -22.94 22.50
N ARG A 2 3.57 -22.34 22.73
CA ARG A 2 3.67 -20.89 23.03
C ARG A 2 3.18 -19.97 21.91
N LEU A 3 3.45 -20.30 20.63
CA LEU A 3 2.98 -19.50 19.48
C LEU A 3 1.44 -19.52 19.34
N ALA A 4 0.82 -20.68 19.54
CA ALA A 4 -0.63 -20.82 19.49
C ALA A 4 -1.32 -20.04 20.62
N ARG A 5 -0.72 -20.01 21.82
CA ARG A 5 -1.22 -19.25 22.96
C ARG A 5 -1.06 -17.73 22.75
N LEU A 6 0.08 -17.28 22.22
CA LEU A 6 0.29 -15.89 21.81
C LEU A 6 -0.67 -15.44 20.69
N LEU A 7 -0.95 -16.30 19.71
CA LEU A 7 -1.94 -16.03 18.67
C LEU A 7 -3.35 -15.96 19.25
N TRP A 8 -3.66 -16.82 20.23
CA TRP A 8 -4.94 -16.83 20.92
C TRP A 8 -5.15 -15.57 21.77
N ASP A 9 -4.17 -15.23 22.62
CA ASP A 9 -4.20 -14.00 23.44
C ASP A 9 -4.24 -12.73 22.56
N TRP A 10 -3.61 -12.77 21.39
CA TRP A 10 -3.66 -11.69 20.41
C TRP A 10 -4.99 -11.63 19.66
N MET A 11 -5.67 -12.74 19.43
CA MET A 11 -7.04 -12.77 18.88
C MET A 11 -8.09 -12.30 19.90
N ASP A 12 -7.85 -12.58 21.19
CA ASP A 12 -8.73 -12.18 22.31
C ASP A 12 -8.51 -10.73 22.75
N ASP A 13 -7.50 -10.03 22.21
CA ASP A 13 -7.30 -8.60 22.43
C ASP A 13 -8.57 -7.83 21.95
N PRO A 14 -9.21 -7.01 22.80
CA PRO A 14 -10.37 -6.20 22.42
C PRO A 14 -10.09 -5.23 21.27
N PHE A 15 -8.83 -5.06 20.83
CA PHE A 15 -8.48 -4.34 19.62
C PHE A 15 -8.52 -5.18 18.34
N TYR A 16 -8.39 -6.51 18.44
CA TYR A 16 -8.29 -7.43 17.30
C TYR A 16 -9.53 -8.29 17.11
N SER A 17 -10.46 -8.31 18.08
CA SER A 17 -11.76 -8.92 17.86
C SER A 17 -12.48 -8.18 16.72
N VAL A 18 -12.98 -8.94 15.74
CA VAL A 18 -13.77 -8.42 14.61
C VAL A 18 -15.02 -7.67 15.10
N THR A 19 -15.45 -7.96 16.32
CA THR A 19 -16.57 -7.34 17.03
C THR A 19 -16.19 -6.08 17.80
N SER A 20 -14.91 -5.73 17.88
CA SER A 20 -14.47 -4.54 18.62
C SER A 20 -15.04 -3.26 18.02
N ALA A 21 -15.40 -2.32 18.90
CA ALA A 21 -15.91 -1.01 18.49
C ALA A 21 -14.88 -0.25 17.62
N LEU A 22 -13.59 -0.37 17.94
CA LEU A 22 -12.52 0.28 17.16
C LEU A 22 -12.39 -0.30 15.75
N CYS A 23 -12.42 -1.62 15.58
CA CYS A 23 -12.38 -2.27 14.26
C CYS A 23 -13.53 -1.79 13.37
N ARG A 24 -14.76 -1.79 13.92
CA ARG A 24 -15.94 -1.30 13.20
C ARG A 24 -15.79 0.15 12.79
N LEU A 25 -15.37 1.02 13.71
CA LEU A 25 -15.17 2.45 13.44
C LEU A 25 -14.12 2.67 12.34
N GLN A 26 -12.99 1.96 12.38
CA GLN A 26 -11.93 2.09 11.38
C GLN A 26 -12.38 1.58 10.00
N ASN A 27 -13.15 0.49 9.94
CA ASN A 27 -13.71 -0.01 8.68
C ASN A 27 -14.78 0.92 8.12
N GLU A 28 -15.64 1.49 8.95
CA GLU A 28 -16.65 2.48 8.54
C GLU A 28 -15.99 3.75 7.99
N GLN A 29 -14.92 4.22 8.65
CA GLN A 29 -14.13 5.36 8.17
C GLN A 29 -13.47 5.06 6.83
N ALA A 30 -12.81 3.91 6.70
CA ALA A 30 -12.16 3.54 5.44
C ALA A 30 -13.16 3.34 4.30
N ALA A 31 -14.33 2.76 4.61
CA ALA A 31 -15.43 2.55 3.66
C ALA A 31 -15.93 3.84 3.00
N ALA A 32 -15.76 5.01 3.62
CA ALA A 32 -16.12 6.29 3.01
C ALA A 32 -15.21 6.65 1.82
N THR A 33 -13.92 6.28 1.88
CA THR A 33 -12.91 6.63 0.85
C THR A 33 -12.67 5.52 -0.17
N ASP A 34 -12.92 4.27 0.21
CA ASP A 34 -12.71 3.09 -0.63
C ASP A 34 -13.40 3.13 -2.01
N PRO A 35 -14.64 3.64 -2.18
CA PRO A 35 -15.25 3.74 -3.51
C PRO A 35 -14.41 4.50 -4.52
N PHE A 36 -13.75 5.58 -4.09
CA PHE A 36 -12.85 6.34 -4.94
C PHE A 36 -11.61 5.51 -5.31
N HIS A 37 -10.99 4.87 -4.32
CA HIS A 37 -9.80 4.03 -4.53
C HIS A 37 -10.06 2.85 -5.47
N TRP A 38 -11.19 2.16 -5.31
CA TRP A 38 -11.56 1.06 -6.19
C TRP A 38 -11.80 1.50 -7.63
N ARG A 39 -12.49 2.62 -7.84
CA ARG A 39 -12.63 3.21 -9.18
C ARG A 39 -11.28 3.56 -9.76
N LEU A 40 -10.43 4.25 -8.99
CA LEU A 40 -9.10 4.65 -9.43
C LEU A 40 -8.25 3.44 -9.83
N ALA A 41 -8.29 2.34 -9.05
CA ALA A 41 -7.61 1.09 -9.38
C ALA A 41 -8.12 0.48 -10.70
N ALA A 42 -9.45 0.44 -10.90
CA ALA A 42 -10.07 -0.05 -12.14
C ALA A 42 -9.62 0.77 -13.36
N TRP A 43 -9.74 2.10 -13.28
CA TRP A 43 -9.38 3.01 -14.36
C TRP A 43 -7.89 2.97 -14.67
N THR A 44 -7.04 3.01 -13.65
CA THR A 44 -5.58 2.96 -13.83
C THR A 44 -5.18 1.64 -14.49
N GLY A 45 -5.73 0.52 -14.04
CA GLY A 45 -5.46 -0.79 -14.63
C GLY A 45 -5.86 -0.87 -16.10
N LEU A 46 -7.07 -0.41 -16.44
CA LEU A 46 -7.57 -0.39 -17.82
C LEU A 46 -6.75 0.54 -18.71
N VAL A 47 -6.57 1.80 -18.31
CA VAL A 47 -5.87 2.80 -19.12
C VAL A 47 -4.42 2.36 -19.37
N LEU A 48 -3.70 1.96 -18.32
CA LEU A 48 -2.32 1.55 -18.44
C LEU A 48 -2.18 0.30 -19.33
N SER A 49 -3.03 -0.71 -19.14
CA SER A 49 -2.95 -1.95 -19.93
C SER A 49 -3.32 -1.71 -21.40
N THR A 50 -4.33 -0.88 -21.68
CA THR A 50 -4.69 -0.48 -23.06
C THR A 50 -3.54 0.25 -23.73
N VAL A 51 -2.90 1.19 -23.04
CA VAL A 51 -1.72 1.90 -23.57
C VAL A 51 -0.60 0.91 -23.89
N LEU A 52 -0.29 0.00 -22.98
CA LEU A 52 0.77 -1.00 -23.19
C LEU A 52 0.47 -1.95 -24.35
N VAL A 53 -0.80 -2.32 -24.57
CA VAL A 53 -1.22 -3.09 -25.75
C VAL A 53 -1.08 -2.28 -27.03
N LEU A 54 -1.47 -1.00 -27.03
CA LEU A 54 -1.31 -0.11 -28.20
C LEU A 54 0.17 0.12 -28.57
N LEU A 55 1.06 0.11 -27.58
CA LEU A 55 2.51 0.19 -27.79
C LEU A 55 3.15 -1.16 -28.17
N GLY A 56 2.37 -2.24 -28.27
CA GLY A 56 2.88 -3.58 -28.56
C GLY A 56 3.71 -4.20 -27.44
N MET A 57 3.63 -3.68 -26.21
CA MET A 57 4.33 -4.21 -25.03
C MET A 57 3.53 -5.30 -24.29
N LEU A 58 2.24 -5.42 -24.59
CA LEU A 58 1.35 -6.47 -24.07
C LEU A 58 0.57 -7.09 -25.22
N ASP A 59 0.34 -8.39 -25.14
CA ASP A 59 -0.60 -9.08 -26.04
C ASP A 59 -2.03 -8.57 -25.82
N THR A 60 -2.86 -8.53 -26.87
CA THR A 60 -4.27 -8.13 -26.75
C THR A 60 -5.07 -9.02 -25.80
N GLY A 61 -4.67 -10.29 -25.65
CA GLY A 61 -5.22 -11.23 -24.66
C GLY A 61 -5.02 -10.78 -23.21
N ALA A 62 -4.09 -9.87 -22.93
CA ALA A 62 -3.84 -9.28 -21.62
C ALA A 62 -4.98 -8.36 -21.15
N LEU A 63 -5.80 -7.82 -22.06
CA LEU A 63 -6.92 -6.93 -21.70
C LEU A 63 -8.05 -7.69 -21.00
N GLN A 64 -8.25 -8.97 -21.29
CA GLN A 64 -9.32 -9.76 -20.67
C GLN A 64 -9.15 -9.88 -19.14
N PRO A 65 -8.01 -10.35 -18.58
CA PRO A 65 -7.84 -10.46 -17.13
C PRO A 65 -7.85 -9.08 -16.43
N VAL A 66 -7.46 -8.02 -17.11
CA VAL A 66 -7.55 -6.63 -16.61
C VAL A 66 -9.00 -6.16 -16.57
N GLY A 67 -9.77 -6.45 -17.62
CA GLY A 67 -11.21 -6.17 -17.68
C GLY A 67 -11.96 -6.82 -16.52
N TRP A 68 -11.67 -8.10 -16.22
CA TRP A 68 -12.27 -8.79 -15.07
C TRP A 68 -11.91 -8.13 -13.74
N TYR A 69 -10.65 -7.77 -13.54
CA TYR A 69 -10.20 -7.06 -12.34
C TYR A 69 -10.88 -5.68 -12.21
N ALA A 70 -10.99 -4.94 -13.30
CA ALA A 70 -11.65 -3.63 -13.31
C ALA A 70 -13.14 -3.74 -13.00
N LEU A 71 -13.84 -4.74 -13.55
CA LEU A 71 -15.24 -5.02 -13.23
C LEU A 71 -15.43 -5.37 -11.76
N LEU A 72 -14.55 -6.21 -11.19
CA LEU A 72 -14.56 -6.52 -9.76
C LEU A 72 -14.39 -5.25 -8.91
N CYS A 73 -13.40 -4.41 -9.24
CA CYS A 73 -13.18 -3.14 -8.53
C CYS A 73 -14.40 -2.22 -8.63
N MET A 74 -15.03 -2.10 -9.81
CA MET A 74 -16.23 -1.28 -10.00
C MET A 74 -17.44 -1.83 -9.23
N ALA A 75 -17.60 -3.16 -9.17
CA ALA A 75 -18.65 -3.80 -8.38
C ALA A 75 -18.45 -3.54 -6.88
N VAL A 76 -17.22 -3.65 -6.38
CA VAL A 76 -16.89 -3.33 -4.99
C VAL A 76 -17.09 -1.84 -4.68
N ALA A 77 -16.67 -0.95 -5.59
CA ALA A 77 -16.92 0.49 -5.45
C ALA A 77 -18.42 0.81 -5.37
N HIS A 78 -19.23 0.12 -6.18
CA HIS A 78 -20.68 0.27 -6.18
C HIS A 78 -21.29 -0.23 -4.86
N LEU A 79 -20.88 -1.40 -4.37
CA LEU A 79 -21.31 -1.94 -3.08
C LEU A 79 -20.96 -0.98 -1.94
N ALA A 80 -19.72 -0.49 -1.89
CA ALA A 80 -19.27 0.47 -0.89
C ALA A 80 -20.05 1.79 -0.93
N SER A 81 -20.44 2.25 -2.13
CA SER A 81 -21.24 3.48 -2.28
C SER A 81 -22.71 3.29 -1.90
N ARG A 82 -23.32 2.15 -2.25
CA ARG A 82 -24.76 1.90 -2.06
C ARG A 82 -25.11 1.34 -0.69
N GLN A 83 -24.23 0.53 -0.12
CA GLN A 83 -24.46 -0.15 1.15
C GLN A 83 -23.21 -0.05 2.04
N PRO A 84 -22.82 1.17 2.47
CA PRO A 84 -21.56 1.40 3.18
C PRO A 84 -21.46 0.60 4.47
N ARG A 85 -22.57 0.41 5.20
CA ARG A 85 -22.59 -0.40 6.43
C ARG A 85 -22.32 -1.87 6.17
N LEU A 86 -22.95 -2.44 5.14
CA LEU A 86 -22.72 -3.83 4.75
C LEU A 86 -21.28 -4.01 4.26
N TYR A 87 -20.81 -3.08 3.42
CA TYR A 87 -19.44 -3.09 2.94
C TYR A 87 -18.44 -3.00 4.08
N ALA A 88 -18.59 -2.07 5.03
CA ALA A 88 -17.69 -1.93 6.18
C ALA A 88 -17.61 -3.23 7.02
N HIS A 89 -18.74 -3.93 7.18
CA HIS A 89 -18.77 -5.22 7.88
C HIS A 89 -17.96 -6.31 7.15
N TRP A 90 -18.11 -6.39 5.82
CA TRP A 90 -17.43 -7.38 4.98
C TRP A 90 -16.12 -6.87 4.35
N ARG A 91 -15.63 -5.71 4.77
CA ARG A 91 -14.50 -5.02 4.12
C ARG A 91 -13.24 -5.88 4.08
N PRO A 92 -12.78 -6.52 5.18
CA PRO A 92 -11.56 -7.32 5.15
C PRO A 92 -11.58 -8.48 4.14
N PRO A 93 -12.59 -9.37 4.11
CA PRO A 93 -12.63 -10.45 3.11
C PRO A 93 -12.82 -9.93 1.67
N ILE A 94 -13.53 -8.81 1.47
CA ILE A 94 -13.63 -8.19 0.14
C ILE A 94 -12.27 -7.69 -0.33
N CYS A 95 -11.54 -6.93 0.50
CA CYS A 95 -10.19 -6.45 0.18
C CYS A 95 -9.25 -7.60 -0.13
N LEU A 96 -9.26 -8.68 0.67
CA LEU A 96 -8.47 -9.88 0.40
C LEU A 96 -8.82 -10.50 -0.96
N GLY A 97 -10.11 -10.65 -1.28
CA GLY A 97 -10.55 -11.17 -2.58
C GLY A 97 -10.07 -10.32 -3.75
N VAL A 98 -10.15 -8.99 -3.62
CA VAL A 98 -9.65 -8.05 -4.63
C VAL A 98 -8.13 -8.15 -4.78
N TRP A 99 -7.37 -8.25 -3.68
CA TRP A 99 -5.91 -8.39 -3.71
C TRP A 99 -5.46 -9.73 -4.31
N LEU A 100 -6.15 -10.82 -4.01
CA LEU A 100 -5.88 -12.12 -4.64
C LEU A 100 -6.13 -12.06 -6.15
N HIS A 101 -7.25 -11.46 -6.57
CA HIS A 101 -7.54 -11.27 -7.98
C HIS A 101 -6.53 -10.33 -8.65
N GLN A 102 -6.08 -9.28 -7.96
CA GLN A 102 -5.04 -8.38 -8.46
C GLN A 102 -3.71 -9.12 -8.66
N GLY A 103 -3.27 -9.91 -7.67
CA GLY A 103 -2.05 -10.73 -7.77
C GLY A 103 -2.12 -11.74 -8.91
N TRP A 104 -3.29 -12.37 -9.10
CA TRP A 104 -3.53 -13.25 -10.25
C TRP A 104 -3.48 -12.50 -11.59
N THR A 105 -4.19 -11.37 -11.72
CA THR A 105 -4.21 -10.56 -12.95
C THR A 105 -2.80 -10.10 -13.32
N LEU A 106 -2.03 -9.58 -12.36
CA LEU A 106 -0.66 -9.12 -12.60
C LEU A 106 0.29 -10.27 -12.98
N THR A 107 0.11 -11.45 -12.38
CA THR A 107 0.86 -12.66 -12.79
C THR A 107 0.53 -13.06 -14.23
N ARG A 108 -0.74 -12.96 -14.64
CA ARG A 108 -1.14 -13.25 -16.03
C ARG A 108 -0.57 -12.22 -17.01
N LEU A 109 -0.60 -10.94 -16.64
CA LEU A 109 0.03 -9.87 -17.43
C LEU A 109 1.53 -10.13 -17.60
N ALA A 110 2.22 -10.47 -16.52
CA ALA A 110 3.66 -10.77 -16.52
C ALA A 110 4.05 -11.95 -17.43
N LEU A 111 3.13 -12.89 -17.66
CA LEU A 111 3.34 -14.04 -18.54
C LEU A 111 2.98 -13.75 -20.01
N LEU A 112 2.15 -12.73 -20.26
CA LEU A 112 1.70 -12.28 -21.58
C LEU A 112 2.46 -11.04 -22.07
N SER A 113 3.37 -10.49 -21.26
CA SER A 113 4.20 -9.37 -21.65
C SER A 113 5.41 -9.85 -22.44
N SER A 114 5.53 -9.37 -23.67
CA SER A 114 6.79 -9.38 -24.40
C SER A 114 7.56 -8.12 -24.04
N THR A 115 8.86 -8.20 -23.75
CA THR A 115 9.64 -6.97 -23.60
C THR A 115 10.83 -6.91 -24.52
N HIS A 116 10.84 -5.82 -25.27
CA HIS A 116 11.97 -5.35 -26.06
C HIS A 116 12.87 -4.41 -25.26
N VAL A 117 12.60 -4.19 -23.97
CA VAL A 117 13.38 -3.29 -23.12
C VAL A 117 14.72 -3.95 -22.79
N SER A 118 15.80 -3.37 -23.31
CA SER A 118 17.16 -3.81 -22.98
C SER A 118 17.53 -3.42 -21.55
N MET A 119 17.93 -4.40 -20.75
CA MET A 119 18.35 -4.21 -19.36
C MET A 119 19.87 -4.15 -19.18
N HIS A 120 20.64 -4.21 -20.27
CA HIS A 120 22.10 -4.41 -20.22
C HIS A 120 22.83 -3.32 -19.40
N SER A 121 22.46 -2.05 -19.60
CA SER A 121 23.07 -0.88 -18.95
C SER A 121 22.20 -0.26 -17.87
N ALA A 122 21.02 -0.83 -17.57
CA ALA A 122 20.12 -0.27 -16.57
C ALA A 122 20.78 -0.32 -15.18
N PRO A 123 20.73 0.75 -14.36
CA PRO A 123 21.26 0.72 -13.00
C PRO A 123 20.45 -0.25 -12.13
N THR A 124 21.09 -0.83 -11.10
CA THR A 124 20.51 -1.89 -10.26
C THR A 124 19.15 -1.52 -9.64
N TRP A 125 18.97 -0.28 -9.19
CA TRP A 125 17.71 0.19 -8.62
C TRP A 125 16.58 0.25 -9.68
N LEU A 126 16.91 0.58 -10.93
CA LEU A 126 15.93 0.62 -12.02
C LEU A 126 15.53 -0.81 -12.39
N VAL A 127 16.48 -1.76 -12.41
CA VAL A 127 16.17 -3.18 -12.61
C VAL A 127 15.24 -3.69 -11.52
N LEU A 128 15.47 -3.33 -10.26
CA LEU A 128 14.57 -3.70 -9.15
C LEU A 128 13.17 -3.10 -9.34
N LEU A 129 13.07 -1.84 -9.75
CA LEU A 129 11.79 -1.19 -10.05
C LEU A 129 11.07 -1.87 -11.22
N LEU A 130 11.78 -2.21 -12.30
CA LEU A 130 11.23 -2.93 -13.44
C LEU A 130 10.74 -4.32 -13.04
N VAL A 131 11.51 -5.06 -12.23
CA VAL A 131 11.07 -6.36 -11.67
C VAL A 131 9.81 -6.17 -10.83
N GLY A 132 9.77 -5.13 -9.99
CA GLY A 132 8.63 -4.83 -9.14
C GLY A 132 7.36 -4.41 -9.89
N LEU A 133 7.52 -3.72 -11.01
CA LEU A 133 6.42 -3.40 -11.94
C LEU A 133 5.96 -4.67 -12.66
N TRP A 134 6.91 -5.47 -13.15
CA TRP A 134 6.65 -6.68 -13.92
C TRP A 134 5.88 -7.72 -13.12
N ASN A 135 6.34 -8.03 -11.91
CA ASN A 135 5.70 -9.03 -11.06
C ASN A 135 4.48 -8.50 -10.30
N GLY A 136 4.13 -7.23 -10.51
CA GLY A 136 2.98 -6.61 -9.90
C GLY A 136 3.15 -6.17 -8.44
N SER A 137 4.31 -6.41 -7.81
CA SER A 137 4.52 -6.11 -6.40
C SER A 137 4.38 -4.62 -6.08
N LEU A 138 4.77 -3.74 -7.00
CA LEU A 138 4.57 -2.29 -6.84
C LEU A 138 3.08 -1.90 -6.94
N PHE A 139 2.31 -2.51 -7.84
CA PHE A 139 0.87 -2.27 -7.92
C PHE A 139 0.14 -2.76 -6.67
N MET A 140 0.56 -3.91 -6.15
CA MET A 140 0.05 -4.45 -4.88
C MET A 140 0.42 -3.57 -3.69
N LEU A 141 1.64 -3.04 -3.65
CA LEU A 141 2.05 -2.03 -2.65
C LEU A 141 1.12 -0.81 -2.70
N CYS A 142 0.89 -0.25 -3.89
CA CYS A 142 -0.01 0.90 -4.04
C CYS A 142 -1.45 0.58 -3.60
N ALA A 143 -1.97 -0.60 -3.96
CA ALA A 143 -3.33 -1.01 -3.60
C ALA A 143 -3.49 -1.22 -2.08
N THR A 144 -2.51 -1.84 -1.43
CA THR A 144 -2.53 -2.09 0.02
C THR A 144 -2.39 -0.81 0.84
N LEU A 145 -1.65 0.18 0.34
CA LEU A 145 -1.55 1.51 0.95
C LEU A 145 -2.85 2.33 0.85
N ARG A 146 -3.63 2.14 -0.23
CA ARG A 146 -4.90 2.85 -0.45
C ARG A 146 -6.10 2.20 0.22
N ALA A 147 -6.09 0.87 0.36
CA ALA A 147 -7.13 0.11 1.06
C ALA A 147 -6.58 -0.55 2.33
N PRO A 148 -6.08 0.22 3.33
CA PRO A 148 -5.48 -0.32 4.53
C PRO A 148 -6.45 -1.23 5.27
N LEU A 149 -6.05 -2.47 5.57
CA LEU A 149 -6.71 -3.28 6.58
C LEU A 149 -6.08 -3.07 7.95
N LEU A 150 -6.73 -3.57 9.00
CA LEU A 150 -6.13 -3.70 10.32
C LEU A 150 -4.87 -4.55 10.24
N LEU A 151 -3.91 -4.31 11.14
CA LEU A 151 -2.66 -5.08 11.15
C LEU A 151 -2.93 -6.58 11.27
N CYS A 152 -3.95 -6.99 12.03
CA CYS A 152 -4.26 -8.40 12.19
C CYS A 152 -4.65 -9.06 10.87
N TRP A 153 -5.55 -8.39 10.14
CA TRP A 153 -5.97 -8.81 8.80
C TRP A 153 -4.83 -8.72 7.79
N ASN A 154 -4.02 -7.67 7.81
CA ASN A 154 -2.84 -7.55 6.94
C ASN A 154 -1.83 -8.67 7.17
N SER A 155 -1.63 -9.10 8.42
CA SER A 155 -0.71 -10.19 8.76
C SER A 155 -1.12 -11.52 8.13
N LEU A 156 -2.43 -11.72 7.86
CA LEU A 156 -2.96 -12.88 7.15
C LEU A 156 -3.07 -12.62 5.63
N ALA A 157 -3.64 -11.49 5.25
CA ALA A 157 -4.04 -11.18 3.89
C ALA A 157 -2.86 -10.91 2.97
N LEU A 158 -1.81 -10.23 3.44
CA LEU A 158 -0.66 -9.88 2.60
C LEU A 158 0.14 -11.13 2.18
N PRO A 159 0.48 -12.09 3.08
CA PRO A 159 1.11 -13.34 2.65
C PRO A 159 0.26 -14.15 1.68
N LEU A 160 -1.07 -14.19 1.87
CA LEU A 160 -1.98 -14.88 0.95
C LEU A 160 -2.00 -14.22 -0.42
N ALA A 161 -2.06 -12.88 -0.47
CA ALA A 161 -2.02 -12.13 -1.72
C ALA A 161 -0.67 -12.29 -2.46
N ALA A 162 0.43 -12.44 -1.71
CA ALA A 162 1.76 -12.69 -2.24
C ALA A 162 1.97 -14.15 -2.71
N ALA A 163 1.18 -15.09 -2.21
CA ALA A 163 1.36 -16.51 -2.49
C ALA A 163 1.23 -16.85 -3.98
N ILE A 164 0.24 -16.26 -4.68
CA ILE A 164 0.02 -16.48 -6.11
C ILE A 164 1.25 -16.04 -6.95
N PRO A 165 1.70 -14.77 -6.89
CA PRO A 165 2.87 -14.34 -7.67
C PRO A 165 4.16 -15.05 -7.23
N ALA A 166 4.30 -15.40 -5.94
CA ALA A 166 5.43 -16.18 -5.47
C ALA A 166 5.44 -17.61 -6.07
N TRP A 167 4.29 -18.28 -6.09
CA TRP A 167 4.14 -19.61 -6.67
C TRP A 167 4.46 -19.62 -8.18
N CYS A 168 4.01 -18.59 -8.89
CA CYS A 168 4.27 -18.46 -10.34
C CYS A 168 5.64 -17.85 -10.68
N SER A 169 6.48 -17.54 -9.70
CA SER A 169 7.76 -16.82 -9.92
C SER A 169 8.69 -17.53 -10.88
N GLY A 170 8.74 -18.88 -10.85
CA GLY A 170 9.57 -19.65 -11.79
C GLY A 170 9.14 -19.46 -13.25
N ALA A 171 7.83 -19.53 -13.52
CA ALA A 171 7.28 -19.31 -14.85
C ALA A 171 7.45 -17.85 -15.31
N VAL A 172 7.20 -16.87 -14.44
CA VAL A 172 7.40 -15.45 -14.75
C VAL A 172 8.86 -15.16 -15.11
N CYS A 173 9.80 -15.76 -14.38
CA CYS A 173 11.22 -15.64 -14.68
C CYS A 173 11.62 -16.29 -16.00
N GLN A 174 11.19 -17.54 -16.23
CA GLN A 174 11.61 -18.31 -17.39
C GLN A 174 10.96 -17.83 -18.68
N LEU A 175 9.65 -17.54 -18.65
CA LEU A 175 8.86 -17.20 -19.83
C LEU A 175 8.76 -15.69 -20.07
N GLY A 176 8.94 -14.87 -19.04
CA GLY A 176 8.86 -13.41 -19.13
C GLY A 176 10.22 -12.74 -19.01
N LEU A 177 10.69 -12.55 -17.77
CA LEU A 177 11.79 -11.62 -17.47
C LEU A 177 13.11 -11.97 -18.16
N LEU A 178 13.49 -13.25 -18.19
CA LEU A 178 14.76 -13.67 -18.79
C LEU A 178 14.75 -13.69 -20.33
N GLN A 179 13.59 -13.51 -20.95
CA GLN A 179 13.50 -13.34 -22.41
C GLN A 179 13.92 -11.92 -22.83
N ALA A 180 13.99 -10.96 -21.90
CA ALA A 180 14.39 -9.59 -22.21
C ALA A 180 15.90 -9.48 -22.47
N PRO A 181 16.33 -8.70 -23.47
CA PRO A 181 17.74 -8.57 -23.83
C PRO A 181 18.56 -7.99 -22.67
N GLY A 182 19.65 -8.67 -22.30
CA GLY A 182 20.54 -8.27 -21.20
C GLY A 182 20.00 -8.52 -19.78
N ALA A 183 18.79 -9.09 -19.63
CA ALA A 183 18.19 -9.34 -18.33
C ALA A 183 19.02 -10.30 -17.46
N ALA A 184 19.60 -11.36 -18.05
CA ALA A 184 20.41 -12.32 -17.31
C ALA A 184 21.54 -11.65 -16.50
N VAL A 185 22.33 -10.78 -17.15
CA VAL A 185 23.44 -10.07 -16.51
C VAL A 185 22.94 -9.09 -15.46
N ALA A 186 21.91 -8.31 -15.80
CA ALA A 186 21.30 -7.34 -14.90
C ALA A 186 20.74 -7.99 -13.62
N ILE A 187 20.12 -9.15 -13.76
CA ILE A 187 19.52 -9.92 -12.66
C ILE A 187 20.59 -10.56 -11.78
N VAL A 188 21.65 -11.13 -12.34
CA VAL A 188 22.77 -11.66 -11.54
C VAL A 188 23.42 -10.54 -10.72
N ARG A 189 23.64 -9.37 -11.32
CA ARG A 189 24.16 -8.20 -10.60
C ARG A 189 23.23 -7.77 -9.47
N LEU A 190 21.92 -7.67 -9.73
CA LEU A 190 20.93 -7.32 -8.71
C LEU A 190 20.86 -8.38 -7.59
N TYR A 191 20.93 -9.66 -7.93
CA TYR A 191 20.99 -10.76 -6.96
C TYR A 191 22.18 -10.60 -6.01
N HIS A 192 23.39 -10.32 -6.52
CA HIS A 192 24.55 -10.14 -5.66
C HIS A 192 24.40 -8.95 -4.71
N VAL A 193 23.86 -7.82 -5.19
CA VAL A 193 23.58 -6.66 -4.33
C VAL A 193 22.57 -7.02 -3.25
N LEU A 194 21.44 -7.65 -3.60
CA LEU A 194 20.41 -8.02 -2.64
C LEU A 194 20.92 -9.06 -1.62
N SER A 195 21.63 -10.09 -2.08
CA SER A 195 22.23 -11.11 -1.23
C SER A 195 23.22 -10.48 -0.25
N TRP A 196 24.09 -9.59 -0.72
CA TRP A 196 25.01 -8.86 0.14
C TRP A 196 24.27 -8.03 1.19
N THR A 197 23.26 -7.24 0.78
CA THR A 197 22.46 -6.44 1.73
C THR A 197 21.75 -7.30 2.77
N HIS A 198 21.24 -8.48 2.37
CA HIS A 198 20.60 -9.41 3.29
C HIS A 198 21.57 -9.92 4.33
N ILE A 199 22.77 -10.34 3.93
CA ILE A 199 23.76 -10.90 4.87
C ILE A 199 24.24 -9.83 5.85
N VAL A 200 24.52 -8.61 5.36
CA VAL A 200 24.91 -7.47 6.22
C VAL A 200 23.82 -7.13 7.23
N ALA A 201 22.55 -7.17 6.83
CA ALA A 201 21.43 -6.89 7.72
C ALA A 201 21.18 -8.03 8.73
N ALA A 202 21.34 -9.29 8.32
CA ALA A 202 21.08 -10.46 9.17
C ALA A 202 22.21 -10.71 10.19
N PHE A 203 23.46 -10.42 9.82
CA PHE A 203 24.64 -10.67 10.65
C PHE A 203 25.53 -9.42 10.71
N PRO A 204 25.13 -8.41 11.50
CA PRO A 204 25.95 -7.21 11.67
C PRO A 204 27.32 -7.60 12.25
N GLY A 205 28.39 -7.37 11.47
CA GLY A 205 29.77 -7.69 11.86
C GLY A 205 30.34 -9.00 11.27
N ALA A 206 29.59 -9.72 10.43
CA ALA A 206 30.17 -10.84 9.68
C ALA A 206 31.28 -10.33 8.73
N ALA A 207 32.46 -10.95 8.78
CA ALA A 207 33.51 -10.75 7.77
C ALA A 207 32.91 -11.02 6.38
N VAL A 208 33.30 -10.21 5.37
CA VAL A 208 32.72 -10.21 4.02
C VAL A 208 32.42 -11.63 3.56
N PRO A 209 31.14 -12.05 3.58
CA PRO A 209 30.80 -13.37 3.10
C PRO A 209 31.03 -13.35 1.61
N ALA A 210 31.85 -14.27 1.11
CA ALA A 210 31.85 -14.58 -0.31
C ALA A 210 30.46 -15.14 -0.61
N PRO A 211 29.59 -14.44 -1.37
CA PRO A 211 28.31 -15.01 -1.72
C PRO A 211 28.58 -16.29 -2.51
N ASP A 212 27.91 -17.38 -2.11
CA ASP A 212 27.99 -18.64 -2.86
C ASP A 212 27.74 -18.35 -4.35
N ALA A 213 28.54 -18.97 -5.21
CA ALA A 213 28.37 -18.81 -6.65
C ALA A 213 26.93 -19.23 -7.02
N PRO A 214 26.20 -18.39 -7.78
CA PRO A 214 24.80 -18.69 -8.08
C PRO A 214 24.71 -19.98 -8.89
N ARG A 215 23.82 -20.89 -8.45
CA ARG A 215 23.62 -22.19 -9.12
C ARG A 215 23.19 -22.06 -10.58
N SER A 216 22.38 -21.04 -10.89
CA SER A 216 21.95 -20.72 -12.25
C SER A 216 21.38 -19.29 -12.33
N VAL A 217 21.30 -18.73 -13.54
CA VAL A 217 20.64 -17.44 -13.80
C VAL A 217 19.15 -17.50 -13.44
N LEU A 218 18.50 -18.62 -13.72
CA LEU A 218 17.09 -18.83 -13.35
C LEU A 218 16.90 -18.78 -11.83
N HIS A 219 17.81 -19.38 -11.06
CA HIS A 219 17.79 -19.30 -9.60
C HIS A 219 17.96 -17.85 -9.11
N CYS A 220 18.87 -17.08 -9.72
CA CYS A 220 19.03 -15.65 -9.40
C CYS A 220 17.74 -14.88 -9.66
N CYS A 221 17.12 -15.08 -10.83
CA CYS A 221 15.86 -14.44 -11.17
C CYS A 221 14.76 -14.79 -10.19
N TRP A 222 14.60 -16.08 -9.89
CA TRP A 222 13.57 -16.54 -8.97
C TRP A 222 13.74 -15.90 -7.60
N MET A 223 14.96 -15.89 -7.05
CA MET A 223 15.26 -15.24 -5.77
C MET A 223 14.94 -13.74 -5.82
N VAL A 224 15.45 -13.00 -6.80
CA VAL A 224 15.19 -11.55 -6.95
C VAL A 224 13.69 -11.28 -7.05
N ASN A 225 12.96 -12.07 -7.83
CA ASN A 225 11.52 -11.92 -8.01
C ASN A 225 10.76 -12.18 -6.70
N THR A 226 11.06 -13.28 -6.01
CA THR A 226 10.45 -13.59 -4.70
C THR A 226 10.76 -12.52 -3.67
N TRP A 227 11.99 -12.01 -3.63
CA TRP A 227 12.36 -10.89 -2.78
C TRP A 227 11.55 -9.62 -3.06
N ALA A 228 11.38 -9.26 -4.33
CA ALA A 228 10.58 -8.11 -4.74
C ALA A 228 9.10 -8.30 -4.36
N VAL A 229 8.53 -9.48 -4.60
CA VAL A 229 7.16 -9.83 -4.20
C VAL A 229 7.01 -9.73 -2.68
N VAL A 230 7.83 -10.43 -1.90
CA VAL A 230 7.71 -10.44 -0.43
C VAL A 230 7.91 -9.05 0.15
N THR A 231 8.91 -8.30 -0.34
CA THR A 231 9.20 -6.96 0.17
C THR A 231 8.08 -5.97 -0.19
N GLY A 232 7.69 -5.92 -1.46
CA GLY A 232 6.68 -4.98 -1.96
C GLY A 232 5.26 -5.29 -1.50
N THR A 233 4.90 -6.57 -1.41
CA THR A 233 3.52 -6.97 -1.10
C THR A 233 3.28 -7.32 0.36
N VAL A 234 4.32 -7.72 1.11
CA VAL A 234 4.17 -8.13 2.51
C VAL A 234 4.89 -7.17 3.44
N LEU A 235 6.21 -7.06 3.35
CA LEU A 235 7.00 -6.36 4.37
C LEU A 235 6.69 -4.86 4.42
N LEU A 236 6.73 -4.15 3.28
CA LEU A 236 6.49 -2.71 3.25
C LEU A 236 5.05 -2.35 3.68
N PRO A 237 3.99 -2.97 3.14
CA PRO A 237 2.63 -2.69 3.60
C PRO A 237 2.40 -3.06 5.07
N TRP A 238 3.00 -4.17 5.54
CA TRP A 238 2.89 -4.59 6.94
C TRP A 238 3.56 -3.59 7.89
N VAL A 239 4.79 -3.15 7.58
CA VAL A 239 5.50 -2.14 8.38
C VAL A 239 4.71 -0.83 8.42
N TRP A 240 4.12 -0.43 7.29
CA TRP A 240 3.28 0.76 7.24
C TRP A 240 2.01 0.60 8.08
N ALA A 241 1.30 -0.53 7.96
CA ALA A 241 0.12 -0.83 8.78
C ALA A 241 0.45 -0.85 10.28
N TRP A 242 1.59 -1.43 10.66
CA TRP A 242 2.06 -1.48 12.03
C TRP A 242 2.36 -0.08 12.58
N ARG A 243 3.02 0.79 11.80
CA ARG A 243 3.27 2.18 12.18
C ARG A 243 1.94 2.93 12.37
N ARG A 244 0.99 2.77 11.46
CA ARG A 244 -0.34 3.39 11.56
C ARG A 244 -1.10 2.93 12.80
N GLU A 245 -1.10 1.63 13.09
CA GLU A 245 -1.78 1.11 14.27
C GLU A 245 -1.13 1.60 15.56
N ARG A 246 0.21 1.63 15.64
CA ARG A 246 0.92 2.19 16.80
C ARG A 246 0.54 3.65 17.06
N LEU A 247 0.47 4.46 16.01
CA LEU A 247 0.03 5.86 16.13
C LEU A 247 -1.43 5.95 16.58
N ALA A 248 -2.32 5.15 16.00
CA ALA A 248 -3.73 5.10 16.39
C ALA A 248 -3.92 4.71 17.87
N ARG A 249 -3.18 3.69 18.34
CA ARG A 249 -3.21 3.25 19.74
C ARG A 249 -2.70 4.33 20.70
N ARG A 250 -1.60 5.03 20.36
CA ARG A 250 -1.09 6.15 21.16
C ARG A 250 -2.10 7.29 21.27
N ARG A 251 -2.73 7.67 20.16
CA ARG A 251 -3.77 8.71 20.13
C ARG A 251 -4.99 8.31 20.96
N PHE A 252 -5.44 7.06 20.84
CA PHE A 252 -6.56 6.57 21.63
C PHE A 252 -6.28 6.53 23.13
N ALA A 253 -5.07 6.12 23.53
CA ALA A 253 -4.65 6.16 24.93
C ALA A 253 -4.60 7.59 25.47
N TRP A 254 -4.08 8.54 24.68
CA TRP A 254 -4.07 9.97 25.03
C TRP A 254 -5.50 10.51 25.22
N TRP A 255 -6.41 10.22 24.30
CA TRP A 255 -7.82 10.60 24.40
C TRP A 255 -8.49 10.07 25.67
N ARG A 256 -8.27 8.79 26.01
CA ARG A 256 -8.79 8.20 27.25
C ARG A 256 -8.24 8.87 28.51
N LEU A 257 -6.99 9.34 28.48
CA LEU A 257 -6.41 10.07 29.61
C LEU A 257 -7.10 11.42 29.77
N LEU A 258 -7.31 12.16 28.68
CA LEU A 258 -8.04 13.44 28.71
C LEU A 258 -9.48 13.27 29.23
N GLU A 259 -10.19 12.24 28.77
CA GLU A 259 -11.53 11.89 29.30
C GLU A 259 -11.50 11.58 30.80
N ALA A 260 -10.47 10.84 31.27
CA ALA A 260 -10.36 10.44 32.67
C ALA A 260 -10.00 11.61 33.61
N VAL A 261 -9.28 12.61 33.12
CA VAL A 261 -8.92 13.82 33.89
C VAL A 261 -10.11 14.77 34.03
N GLY A 262 -11.20 14.55 33.28
CA GLY A 262 -12.38 15.43 33.31
C GLY A 262 -12.10 16.81 32.70
N GLU A 263 -11.00 16.96 31.96
CA GLU A 263 -10.57 18.22 31.33
C GLU A 263 -11.23 18.49 29.98
N VAL A 264 -12.12 17.60 29.51
CA VAL A 264 -12.77 17.76 28.20
C VAL A 264 -14.21 18.23 28.37
N ASP A 265 -14.38 19.50 28.71
CA ASP A 265 -15.61 20.22 28.37
C ASP A 265 -15.54 20.76 26.93
N GLN A 266 -14.34 20.89 26.33
CA GLN A 266 -14.13 21.17 24.91
C GLN A 266 -12.84 20.48 24.39
N PRO A 267 -12.87 19.84 23.21
CA PRO A 267 -11.64 19.36 22.57
C PRO A 267 -10.76 20.56 22.18
N PRO A 268 -9.43 20.46 22.31
CA PRO A 268 -8.54 21.57 21.97
C PRO A 268 -8.70 21.90 20.48
N HIS A 269 -9.11 23.14 20.20
CA HIS A 269 -8.95 23.72 18.87
C HIS A 269 -7.45 23.72 18.52
N GLU A 270 -7.13 23.21 17.34
CA GLU A 270 -5.80 22.80 16.88
C GLU A 270 -4.78 23.95 16.72
N GLU A 271 -5.14 25.21 17.02
CA GLU A 271 -4.21 26.35 16.95
C GLU A 271 -3.07 26.30 17.99
N VAL A 272 -3.21 25.49 19.05
CA VAL A 272 -2.19 25.43 20.13
C VAL A 272 -1.05 24.45 19.82
N ALA A 273 -1.21 23.51 18.89
CA ALA A 273 -0.16 22.53 18.59
C ALA A 273 1.02 23.11 17.78
N ASP A 274 0.80 24.19 17.02
CA ASP A 274 1.85 24.86 16.23
C ASP A 274 2.49 26.07 16.96
N GLN A 275 1.87 26.61 18.01
CA GLN A 275 2.39 27.79 18.73
C GLN A 275 3.37 27.48 19.88
N VAL A 276 3.51 26.22 20.31
CA VAL A 276 4.46 25.84 21.38
C VAL A 276 5.93 25.80 20.91
N ALA A 277 6.22 26.26 19.69
CA ALA A 277 7.59 26.42 19.17
C ALA A 277 8.07 27.89 19.10
N GLY A 278 7.35 28.85 19.69
CA GLY A 278 7.75 30.26 19.78
C GLY A 278 8.26 30.66 21.17
N PRO A 279 9.29 31.51 21.28
CA PRO A 279 9.78 31.99 22.58
C PRO A 279 8.73 32.86 23.27
N MET A 280 8.46 32.55 24.53
CA MET A 280 7.61 33.30 25.46
C MET A 280 8.08 34.76 25.55
N GLU A 281 7.28 35.67 25.01
CA GLU A 281 7.27 37.09 25.40
C GLU A 281 5.98 37.34 26.20
N GLU A 282 6.16 37.83 27.43
CA GLU A 282 5.12 38.12 28.40
C GLU A 282 4.16 39.20 27.89
N ALA A 283 2.89 38.86 27.73
CA ALA A 283 1.82 39.83 27.58
C ALA A 283 0.83 39.67 28.75
N GLU A 284 0.88 40.62 29.67
CA GLU A 284 -0.12 40.82 30.72
C GLU A 284 -1.45 41.21 30.08
N ALA A 285 -2.51 40.43 30.34
CA ALA A 285 -3.88 40.76 29.94
C ALA A 285 -4.82 40.64 31.16
N GLU A 286 -5.55 41.73 31.40
CA GLU A 286 -6.50 41.93 32.50
C GLU A 286 -7.70 40.96 32.47
N PRO A 287 -8.28 40.61 33.64
CA PRO A 287 -9.43 39.70 33.72
C PRO A 287 -10.75 40.45 33.44
N SER A 288 -11.45 40.05 32.38
CA SER A 288 -12.81 40.51 32.05
C SER A 288 -13.87 39.54 32.59
N ASP A 289 -14.63 40.00 33.59
CA ASP A 289 -15.48 39.19 34.48
C ASP A 289 -16.92 38.96 33.98
N ASN A 290 -17.15 38.88 32.66
CA ASN A 290 -18.49 38.65 32.11
C ASN A 290 -18.46 37.94 30.75
N MET A 291 -18.24 36.63 30.77
CA MET A 291 -18.61 35.78 29.64
C MET A 291 -19.08 34.41 30.14
N GLN A 292 -20.40 34.25 30.22
CA GLN A 292 -21.00 32.93 30.38
C GLN A 292 -20.68 32.09 29.13
N PRO A 293 -20.06 30.91 29.28
CA PRO A 293 -19.75 30.07 28.14
C PRO A 293 -21.06 29.54 27.53
N PRO A 294 -21.20 29.54 26.20
CA PRO A 294 -22.38 28.96 25.55
C PRO A 294 -22.42 27.46 25.83
N ALA A 295 -23.58 26.95 26.24
CA ALA A 295 -23.85 25.54 26.41
C ALA A 295 -23.75 24.81 25.06
N LEU A 296 -22.55 24.32 24.76
CA LEU A 296 -22.26 23.52 23.58
C LEU A 296 -22.62 22.07 23.86
N GLY A 297 -23.75 21.64 23.30
CA GLY A 297 -24.25 20.28 23.49
C GLY A 297 -23.35 19.19 22.88
N PRO A 298 -23.51 17.93 23.31
CA PRO A 298 -22.68 16.76 22.94
C PRO A 298 -22.68 16.40 21.43
N ALA A 299 -23.39 17.16 20.59
CA ALA A 299 -23.35 17.03 19.15
C ALA A 299 -22.04 17.57 18.53
N MET A 300 -21.42 18.60 19.12
CA MET A 300 -20.18 19.18 18.57
C MET A 300 -18.92 18.35 18.85
N ALA A 301 -18.90 17.56 19.93
CA ALA A 301 -17.82 16.60 20.17
C ALA A 301 -17.77 15.47 19.13
N ARG A 302 -18.89 15.21 18.41
CA ARG A 302 -18.92 14.28 17.27
C ARG A 302 -18.46 14.90 15.96
N GLU A 303 -18.62 16.21 15.77
CA GLU A 303 -18.13 16.93 14.58
C GLU A 303 -16.64 17.30 14.67
N ALA A 304 -16.07 17.48 15.87
CA ALA A 304 -14.64 17.77 16.03
C ALA A 304 -13.72 16.56 15.79
N TRP A 305 -14.27 15.35 15.73
CA TRP A 305 -13.56 14.15 15.32
C TRP A 305 -13.88 13.87 13.84
N GLU A 306 -13.34 14.69 12.94
CA GLU A 306 -13.27 14.43 11.49
C GLU A 306 -11.92 13.77 11.14
N PRO A 307 -11.76 12.44 11.34
CA PRO A 307 -10.50 11.72 11.14
C PRO A 307 -9.97 11.73 9.70
N TRP A 308 -10.74 12.26 8.72
CA TRP A 308 -10.28 12.40 7.34
C TRP A 308 -9.27 13.53 7.14
N ARG A 309 -9.39 14.67 7.84
CA ARG A 309 -8.36 15.73 7.77
C ARG A 309 -7.00 15.23 8.27
N LEU A 310 -7.02 14.43 9.33
CA LEU A 310 -5.83 13.82 9.95
C LEU A 310 -5.31 12.56 9.23
N ALA A 311 -6.09 11.96 8.34
CA ALA A 311 -5.65 10.84 7.49
C ALA A 311 -4.75 11.35 6.35
N ASP A 312 -4.97 12.58 5.88
CA ASP A 312 -4.07 13.24 4.93
C ASP A 312 -2.72 13.59 5.57
N ASP A 313 -2.67 13.94 6.86
CA ASP A 313 -1.40 14.16 7.60
C ASP A 313 -0.57 12.89 7.82
N CYS A 314 -1.21 11.71 7.76
CA CYS A 314 -0.52 10.42 7.87
C CYS A 314 -0.10 9.85 6.51
N ARG A 315 -0.39 10.53 5.40
CA ARG A 315 0.17 10.13 4.11
C ARG A 315 1.68 10.39 4.16
N PRO A 316 2.54 9.39 3.93
CA PRO A 316 3.96 9.65 3.89
C PRO A 316 4.24 10.73 2.83
N ALA A 317 5.21 11.62 3.08
CA ALA A 317 5.56 12.74 2.20
C ALA A 317 6.04 12.33 0.79
N TRP A 318 5.92 11.07 0.39
CA TRP A 318 6.13 10.59 -0.98
C TRP A 318 4.84 10.03 -1.62
N ALA A 319 3.74 9.91 -0.87
CA ALA A 319 2.45 9.44 -1.40
C ALA A 319 1.92 10.39 -2.48
N TRP A 320 2.13 11.70 -2.33
CA TRP A 320 1.85 12.66 -3.39
C TRP A 320 2.77 12.47 -4.60
N ALA A 321 4.03 12.08 -4.40
CA ALA A 321 4.95 11.77 -5.49
C ALA A 321 4.51 10.50 -6.24
N LEU A 322 3.84 9.57 -5.57
CA LEU A 322 3.21 8.40 -6.19
C LEU A 322 1.95 8.79 -6.99
N ASP A 323 1.11 9.67 -6.45
CA ASP A 323 -0.04 10.23 -7.17
C ASP A 323 0.43 11.03 -8.41
N PHE A 324 1.48 11.86 -8.26
CA PHE A 324 2.16 12.54 -9.35
C PHE A 324 2.83 11.58 -10.33
N TYR A 325 3.44 10.49 -9.87
CA TYR A 325 4.04 9.48 -10.72
C TYR A 325 2.99 8.79 -11.57
N LEU A 326 1.86 8.38 -10.98
CA LEU A 326 0.74 7.77 -11.70
C LEU A 326 0.11 8.76 -12.69
N LEU A 327 -0.07 10.02 -12.30
CA LEU A 327 -0.49 11.11 -13.20
C LEU A 327 0.53 11.34 -14.31
N SER A 328 1.83 11.27 -14.02
CA SER A 328 2.90 11.44 -15.00
C SER A 328 2.95 10.26 -15.97
N CYS A 329 2.73 9.03 -15.51
CA CYS A 329 2.61 7.85 -16.37
C CYS A 329 1.39 7.98 -17.27
N ALA A 330 0.26 8.46 -16.75
CA ALA A 330 -0.93 8.73 -17.56
C ALA A 330 -0.70 9.86 -18.58
N ALA A 331 0.00 10.93 -18.20
CA ALA A 331 0.36 12.04 -19.08
C ALA A 331 1.37 11.64 -20.16
N TRP A 332 2.41 10.87 -19.80
CA TRP A 332 3.38 10.31 -20.73
C TRP A 332 2.75 9.33 -21.70
N ALA A 333 1.83 8.48 -21.21
CA ALA A 333 1.01 7.63 -22.07
C ALA A 333 0.18 8.46 -23.06
N ALA A 334 -0.47 9.54 -22.60
CA ALA A 334 -1.24 10.43 -23.46
C ALA A 334 -0.37 11.18 -24.50
N LEU A 335 0.83 11.62 -24.13
CA LEU A 335 1.79 12.26 -25.03
C LEU A 335 2.35 11.29 -26.07
N LEU A 336 2.65 10.05 -25.68
CA LEU A 336 3.06 9.00 -26.61
C LEU A 336 1.93 8.65 -27.60
N LEU A 337 0.68 8.62 -27.14
CA LEU A 337 -0.50 8.47 -28.00
C LEU A 337 -0.64 9.64 -28.99
N TYR A 338 -0.39 10.87 -28.55
CA TYR A 338 -0.42 12.04 -29.42
C TYR A 338 0.70 12.02 -30.48
N ALA A 339 1.92 11.65 -30.10
CA ALA A 339 3.06 11.56 -31.00
C ALA A 339 2.86 10.47 -32.06
N THR A 340 2.43 9.27 -31.64
CA THR A 340 2.15 8.14 -32.54
C THR A 340 0.97 8.40 -33.48
N ALA A 341 -0.10 9.05 -33.01
CA ALA A 341 -1.23 9.46 -33.86
C ALA A 341 -0.84 10.50 -34.92
N ARG A 342 0.29 11.21 -34.75
CA ARG A 342 0.82 12.19 -35.71
C ARG A 342 1.98 11.66 -36.55
N GLY A 343 2.35 10.39 -36.40
CA GLY A 343 3.44 9.77 -37.17
C GLY A 343 4.83 10.31 -36.83
N PHE A 344 5.03 10.77 -35.58
CA PHE A 344 6.34 11.14 -35.05
C PHE A 344 7.13 9.96 -34.52
#